data_AF-A0A1T3FKR7-F1
#
_entry.id   AF-A0A1T3FKR7-F1
#
_cell.length_a   1.000
_cell.length_b   1.000
_cell.length_c   1.000
_cell.angle_alpha   90.00
_cell.angle_beta   90.00
_cell.angle_gamma   90.00
#
_symmetry.space_group_name_H-M   'P 1'
#
loop_
_entity.id
_entity.type
_entity.pdbx_description
1 polymer ?
#
loop_
_entity_poly.entity_id
_entity_poly.type
_entity_poly.pdbx_seq_one_letter_code
_entity_poly.pdbx_strand_id
1 'polypeptide(L)'
;MPTLSLKPGAAAVYRMGIDKTLTISQASRGMFKGMKDFRSKSNLVRSKKYSTGYHEAVVTTDHYYYLESATDNGDGTHTLVPSKSSVFSKYSGTIVDSEVLNHVLELGDTFRTDTAQTILSAPDGLAAGHSGSDISTIGQPAAHDLLRQKVMDIVVLPRSTKGLSKKSIATIFAAVTVTSMAPGELARTVTGTTLNLKGGTQAKQDWEKNRNEAKSRVKTMYNTLNRDEKKFVMTHATEFMDSTKPKVPTLSIPSEREMDTSAPVSPRRDENYESGKSSEVAGLGYDGTAIGPPSLSPPVNENETGAYITQLFRADRIP
;
A
#
# COMPACT_ATOMS: atom_id res chain seq x y z
N MET A 1 -22.87 43.33 -15.70
CA MET A 1 -21.79 42.32 -15.72
C MET A 1 -22.39 41.00 -15.25
N PRO A 2 -22.27 39.88 -15.98
CA PRO A 2 -22.78 38.61 -15.51
C PRO A 2 -21.86 38.09 -14.40
N THR A 3 -22.44 37.77 -13.25
CA THR A 3 -21.81 37.09 -12.13
C THR A 3 -21.49 35.65 -12.54
N LEU A 4 -20.20 35.32 -12.61
CA LEU A 4 -19.70 33.95 -12.71
C LEU A 4 -20.08 33.21 -11.42
N SER A 5 -21.19 32.46 -11.49
CA SER A 5 -21.49 31.41 -10.51
C SER A 5 -20.47 30.30 -10.69
N LEU A 6 -19.47 30.25 -9.79
CA LEU A 6 -18.61 29.08 -9.63
C LEU A 6 -19.49 27.93 -9.10
N LYS A 7 -20.01 27.11 -10.02
CA LYS A 7 -20.50 25.78 -9.64
C LYS A 7 -19.35 25.06 -8.92
N PRO A 8 -19.60 24.41 -7.77
CA PRO A 8 -18.62 23.53 -7.15
C PRO A 8 -18.17 22.52 -8.20
N GLY A 9 -16.89 22.56 -8.58
CA GLY A 9 -16.35 21.67 -9.60
C GLY A 9 -16.59 20.23 -9.16
N ALA A 10 -17.23 19.43 -10.03
CA ALA A 10 -17.32 17.99 -9.80
C ALA A 10 -15.90 17.45 -9.60
N ALA A 11 -15.64 16.80 -8.47
CA ALA A 11 -14.34 16.22 -8.18
C ALA A 11 -13.89 15.34 -9.36
N ALA A 12 -12.67 15.55 -9.85
CA ALA A 12 -12.15 14.77 -10.96
C ALA A 12 -12.07 13.28 -10.56
N VAL A 13 -12.59 12.39 -11.42
CA VAL A 13 -12.48 10.94 -11.24
C VAL A 13 -11.07 10.50 -11.66
N TYR A 14 -10.41 9.69 -10.82
CA TYR A 14 -9.12 9.11 -11.19
C TYR A 14 -9.25 8.21 -12.43
N ARG A 15 -8.25 8.28 -13.31
CA ARG A 15 -8.06 7.37 -14.44
C ARG A 15 -6.58 7.08 -14.56
N MET A 16 -6.17 5.85 -14.84
CA MET A 16 -4.74 5.56 -15.02
C MET A 16 -4.07 6.43 -16.11
N GLY A 17 -4.81 6.82 -17.16
CA GLY A 17 -4.30 7.70 -18.21
C GLY A 17 -3.84 9.10 -17.75
N ILE A 18 -4.28 9.56 -16.58
CA ILE A 18 -3.87 10.86 -16.00
C ILE A 18 -2.82 10.70 -14.90
N ASP A 19 -2.41 9.48 -14.57
CA ASP A 19 -1.35 9.23 -13.61
C ASP A 19 0.01 9.56 -14.25
N LYS A 20 0.54 10.73 -13.90
CA LYS A 20 1.83 11.24 -14.38
C LYS A 20 3.03 10.39 -13.95
N THR A 21 2.83 9.44 -13.03
CA THR A 21 3.86 8.51 -12.57
C THR A 21 3.96 7.25 -13.45
N LEU A 22 3.07 7.10 -14.44
CA LEU A 22 3.10 6.02 -15.44
C LEU A 22 3.78 6.48 -16.74
N THR A 23 4.49 5.57 -17.39
CA THR A 23 4.87 5.77 -18.81
C THR A 23 3.63 5.68 -19.70
N ILE A 24 3.69 6.23 -20.91
CA ILE A 24 2.60 6.16 -21.90
C ILE A 24 2.17 4.71 -22.16
N SER A 25 3.13 3.79 -22.28
CA SER A 25 2.81 2.36 -22.49
C SER A 25 2.20 1.68 -21.26
N GLN A 26 2.47 2.16 -20.05
CA GLN A 26 1.84 1.64 -18.84
C GLN A 26 0.41 2.18 -18.70
N ALA A 27 0.24 3.48 -18.94
CA ALA A 27 -1.06 4.14 -18.94
C ALA A 27 -2.01 3.54 -19.99
N SER A 28 -1.52 3.20 -21.19
CA SER A 28 -2.35 2.70 -22.30
C SER A 28 -2.84 1.26 -22.12
N ARG A 29 -2.23 0.47 -21.23
CA ARG A 29 -2.56 -0.96 -21.07
C ARG A 29 -3.65 -1.23 -20.05
N GLY A 30 -4.11 -0.22 -19.31
CA GLY A 30 -5.24 -0.35 -18.40
C GLY A 30 -4.99 -1.22 -17.16
N MET A 31 -3.88 -1.97 -17.11
CA MET A 31 -3.32 -2.71 -15.98
C MET A 31 -1.85 -3.02 -16.32
N PHE A 32 -1.02 -3.31 -15.32
CA PHE A 32 0.36 -3.77 -15.54
C PHE A 32 0.45 -5.24 -16.00
N LYS A 33 -0.71 -5.91 -16.20
CA LYS A 33 -0.82 -7.27 -16.75
C LYS A 33 -0.03 -7.43 -18.04
N GLY A 34 0.76 -8.51 -18.11
CA GLY A 34 1.49 -8.90 -19.32
C GLY A 34 2.73 -8.05 -19.62
N MET A 35 3.16 -7.17 -18.72
CA MET A 35 4.56 -6.75 -18.74
C MET A 35 5.40 -7.94 -18.26
N LYS A 36 6.38 -8.39 -19.07
CA LYS A 36 7.26 -9.53 -18.75
C LYS A 36 7.96 -9.41 -17.39
N ASP A 37 7.92 -8.23 -16.77
CA ASP A 37 8.56 -7.93 -15.52
C ASP A 37 7.53 -7.35 -14.55
N PHE A 38 7.06 -8.15 -13.58
CA PHE A 38 6.61 -7.62 -12.28
C PHE A 38 7.68 -6.67 -11.70
N ARG A 39 8.93 -6.85 -12.15
CA ARG A 39 10.11 -6.02 -11.97
C ARG A 39 10.36 -5.00 -13.10
N SER A 40 9.34 -4.36 -13.69
CA SER A 40 9.59 -3.38 -14.77
C SER A 40 10.77 -2.49 -14.37
N LYS A 41 11.83 -2.47 -15.20
CA LYS A 41 13.09 -1.81 -14.84
C LYS A 41 12.79 -0.47 -14.20
N SER A 42 13.43 -0.25 -13.07
CA SER A 42 13.43 0.98 -12.31
C SER A 42 13.78 2.14 -13.23
N ASN A 43 12.76 2.86 -13.71
CA ASN A 43 12.98 3.97 -14.64
C ASN A 43 13.69 5.11 -13.90
N LEU A 44 14.54 5.83 -14.62
CA LEU A 44 15.10 7.07 -14.09
C LEU A 44 13.94 8.02 -13.77
N VAL A 45 13.88 8.43 -12.50
CA VAL A 45 12.94 9.44 -12.04
C VAL A 45 13.47 10.83 -12.36
N ARG A 46 12.58 11.83 -12.43
CA ARG A 46 12.94 13.20 -12.82
C ARG A 46 14.05 13.84 -11.98
N SER A 47 14.35 13.33 -10.78
CA SER A 47 15.49 13.78 -9.96
C SER A 47 16.86 13.32 -10.48
N LYS A 48 16.93 12.57 -11.60
CA LYS A 48 18.13 12.16 -12.36
C LYS A 48 19.23 11.41 -11.61
N LYS A 49 19.08 11.15 -10.30
CA LYS A 49 20.15 10.59 -9.46
C LYS A 49 19.95 9.13 -9.04
N TYR A 50 18.73 8.59 -9.12
CA TYR A 50 18.45 7.26 -8.58
C TYR A 50 17.49 6.46 -9.46
N SER A 51 17.70 5.15 -9.46
CA SER A 51 16.81 4.16 -10.04
C SER A 51 15.93 3.62 -8.91
N THR A 52 14.61 3.68 -9.05
CA THR A 52 13.71 3.32 -7.96
C THR A 52 13.44 1.82 -7.92
N GLY A 53 13.97 1.14 -6.91
CA GLY A 53 13.90 -0.31 -6.80
C GLY A 53 12.47 -0.85 -6.61
N TYR A 54 12.34 -2.16 -6.87
CA TYR A 54 11.20 -3.08 -6.63
C TYR A 54 9.92 -2.53 -6.00
N HIS A 55 8.79 -2.72 -6.68
CA HIS A 55 7.47 -2.32 -6.21
C HIS A 55 6.92 -3.33 -5.18
N GLU A 56 6.69 -2.91 -3.94
CA GLU A 56 6.38 -3.83 -2.81
C GLU A 56 5.36 -3.20 -1.84
N ALA A 57 4.11 -3.00 -2.27
CA ALA A 57 3.10 -2.42 -1.37
C ALA A 57 2.22 -3.47 -0.69
N VAL A 58 1.93 -4.60 -1.37
CA VAL A 58 1.02 -5.64 -0.85
C VAL A 58 1.44 -7.05 -1.27
N VAL A 59 1.56 -7.31 -2.57
CA VAL A 59 2.05 -8.59 -3.09
C VAL A 59 3.48 -8.35 -3.56
N THR A 60 4.49 -8.87 -2.85
CA THR A 60 5.88 -8.74 -3.27
C THR A 60 6.14 -9.60 -4.52
N THR A 61 7.25 -9.35 -5.22
CA THR A 61 7.54 -10.03 -6.50
C THR A 61 7.62 -11.56 -6.36
N ASP A 62 8.35 -12.02 -5.36
CA ASP A 62 8.48 -13.44 -5.06
C ASP A 62 7.14 -14.05 -4.62
N HIS A 63 6.29 -13.27 -3.95
CA HIS A 63 4.94 -13.69 -3.59
C HIS A 63 4.07 -13.89 -4.83
N TYR A 64 4.09 -12.93 -5.76
CA TYR A 64 3.36 -13.03 -7.02
C TYR A 64 3.76 -14.30 -7.77
N TYR A 65 5.06 -14.54 -7.97
CA TYR A 65 5.54 -15.74 -8.66
C TYR A 65 5.20 -17.03 -7.93
N TYR A 66 5.22 -17.03 -6.59
CA TYR A 66 4.77 -18.18 -5.81
C TYR A 66 3.29 -18.50 -6.08
N LEU A 67 2.42 -17.49 -6.02
CA LEU A 67 0.98 -17.64 -6.29
C LEU A 67 0.69 -18.03 -7.74
N GLU A 68 1.37 -17.42 -8.70
CA GLU A 68 1.25 -17.71 -10.14
C GLU A 68 1.70 -19.14 -10.47
N SER A 69 2.67 -19.68 -9.73
CA SER A 69 3.16 -21.05 -9.94
C SER A 69 2.24 -22.15 -9.42
N ALA A 70 1.12 -21.80 -8.78
CA ALA A 70 0.14 -22.78 -8.29
C ALA A 70 -0.37 -23.66 -9.45
N THR A 71 -0.55 -24.96 -9.19
CA THR A 71 -1.01 -25.92 -10.20
C THR A 71 -2.52 -25.86 -10.31
N ASP A 72 -3.06 -25.54 -11.49
CA ASP A 72 -4.49 -25.62 -11.77
C ASP A 72 -4.94 -27.09 -11.74
N ASN A 73 -5.96 -27.38 -10.93
CA ASN A 73 -6.51 -28.73 -10.79
C ASN A 73 -7.62 -29.01 -11.82
N GLY A 74 -8.08 -28.00 -12.59
CA GLY A 74 -9.13 -28.13 -13.59
C GLY A 74 -10.56 -28.22 -13.02
N ASP A 75 -10.73 -28.01 -11.71
CA ASP A 75 -11.99 -28.14 -10.98
C ASP A 75 -12.47 -26.84 -10.30
N GLY A 76 -11.82 -25.72 -10.63
CA GLY A 76 -12.07 -24.43 -9.98
C GLY A 76 -11.20 -24.18 -8.74
N THR A 77 -10.21 -25.03 -8.49
CA THR A 77 -9.17 -24.83 -7.46
C THR A 77 -7.75 -24.86 -8.02
N HIS A 78 -6.80 -24.32 -7.26
CA HIS A 78 -5.36 -24.46 -7.51
C HIS A 78 -4.66 -25.09 -6.30
N THR A 79 -3.60 -25.85 -6.54
CA THR A 79 -2.71 -26.37 -5.50
C THR A 79 -1.44 -25.53 -5.42
N LEU A 80 -1.17 -24.94 -4.25
CA LEU A 80 0.05 -24.17 -4.03
C LEU A 80 1.29 -25.07 -4.04
N VAL A 81 2.31 -24.70 -4.82
CA VAL A 81 3.49 -25.54 -5.03
C VAL A 81 4.45 -25.54 -3.82
N PRO A 82 5.34 -26.54 -3.71
CA PRO A 82 6.43 -26.51 -2.73
C PRO A 82 7.30 -25.26 -2.86
N SER A 83 7.63 -24.62 -1.73
CA SER A 83 8.54 -23.48 -1.69
C SER A 83 9.66 -23.66 -0.67
N LYS A 84 10.85 -23.18 -1.01
CA LYS A 84 12.01 -23.11 -0.10
C LYS A 84 11.98 -21.87 0.81
N SER A 85 11.09 -20.91 0.54
CA SER A 85 10.89 -19.74 1.41
C SER A 85 10.22 -20.17 2.70
N SER A 86 10.77 -19.77 3.84
CA SER A 86 10.22 -20.08 5.17
C SER A 86 8.79 -19.57 5.36
N VAL A 87 8.41 -18.49 4.68
CA VAL A 87 7.04 -17.95 4.74
C VAL A 87 6.07 -18.78 3.93
N PHE A 88 6.49 -19.27 2.76
CA PHE A 88 5.60 -19.96 1.82
C PHE A 88 5.56 -21.48 2.05
N SER A 89 6.62 -22.06 2.62
CA SER A 89 6.73 -23.51 2.84
C SER A 89 5.58 -24.09 3.67
N LYS A 90 4.99 -23.30 4.58
CA LYS A 90 3.84 -23.71 5.40
C LYS A 90 2.50 -23.79 4.64
N TYR A 91 2.44 -23.25 3.42
CA TYR A 91 1.25 -23.28 2.56
C TYR A 91 1.41 -24.26 1.39
N SER A 92 2.53 -24.99 1.33
CA SER A 92 2.79 -25.96 0.25
C SER A 92 1.79 -27.10 0.30
N GLY A 93 1.18 -27.42 -0.84
CA GLY A 93 0.13 -28.44 -0.97
C GLY A 93 -1.26 -27.96 -0.56
N THR A 94 -1.43 -26.72 -0.08
CA THR A 94 -2.75 -26.17 0.22
C THR A 94 -3.53 -25.97 -1.08
N ILE A 95 -4.78 -26.44 -1.09
CA ILE A 95 -5.75 -26.21 -2.17
C ILE A 95 -6.47 -24.89 -1.89
N VAL A 96 -6.57 -24.02 -2.89
CA VAL A 96 -7.16 -22.68 -2.80
C VAL A 96 -8.17 -22.47 -3.94
N ASP A 97 -9.19 -21.64 -3.70
CA ASP A 97 -10.17 -21.27 -4.73
C ASP A 97 -9.52 -20.46 -5.86
N SER A 98 -9.69 -20.89 -7.11
CA SER A 98 -9.12 -20.23 -8.29
C SER A 98 -9.58 -18.78 -8.41
N GLU A 99 -10.84 -18.50 -8.08
CA GLU A 99 -11.41 -17.15 -8.16
C GLU A 99 -10.72 -16.18 -7.18
N VAL A 100 -10.48 -16.61 -5.94
CA VAL A 100 -9.81 -15.80 -4.91
C VAL A 100 -8.35 -15.56 -5.31
N LEU A 101 -7.64 -16.61 -5.74
CA LEU A 101 -6.27 -16.53 -6.23
C LEU A 101 -6.15 -15.53 -7.40
N ASN A 102 -7.03 -15.63 -8.38
CA ASN A 102 -7.05 -14.75 -9.55
C ASN A 102 -7.32 -13.30 -9.18
N HIS A 103 -8.25 -13.04 -8.24
CA HIS A 103 -8.47 -11.68 -7.72
C HIS A 103 -7.22 -11.12 -7.04
N VAL A 104 -6.53 -11.92 -6.23
CA VAL A 104 -5.29 -11.51 -5.54
C VAL A 104 -4.17 -11.21 -6.55
N LEU A 105 -3.96 -12.08 -7.54
CA LEU A 105 -2.96 -11.88 -8.59
C LEU A 105 -3.27 -10.63 -9.42
N GLU A 106 -4.53 -10.44 -9.82
CA GLU A 106 -4.95 -9.28 -10.59
C GLU A 106 -4.80 -7.98 -9.82
N LEU A 107 -5.27 -7.93 -8.57
CA LEU A 107 -5.20 -6.73 -7.77
C LEU A 107 -3.78 -6.42 -7.30
N GLY A 108 -3.04 -7.44 -6.85
CA GLY A 108 -1.69 -7.30 -6.31
C GLY A 108 -0.73 -6.60 -7.28
N ASP A 109 -0.86 -6.87 -8.58
CA ASP A 109 -0.10 -6.23 -9.64
C ASP A 109 -0.31 -4.70 -9.73
N THR A 110 -1.43 -4.19 -9.20
CA THR A 110 -1.79 -2.77 -9.31
C THR A 110 -1.28 -1.94 -8.12
N PHE A 111 -1.03 -2.56 -6.96
CA PHE A 111 -0.54 -1.91 -5.74
C PHE A 111 0.98 -1.81 -5.74
N ARG A 112 1.47 -0.82 -6.48
CA ARG A 112 2.90 -0.57 -6.70
C ARG A 112 3.30 0.77 -6.12
N THR A 113 3.98 0.76 -4.98
CA THR A 113 4.67 1.93 -4.44
C THR A 113 6.08 2.01 -4.99
N ASP A 114 6.66 3.20 -4.94
CA ASP A 114 8.06 3.43 -5.29
C ASP A 114 8.90 3.44 -4.01
N THR A 115 9.92 2.57 -3.95
CA THR A 115 10.83 2.46 -2.79
C THR A 115 11.67 3.70 -2.54
N ALA A 116 11.72 4.64 -3.49
CA ALA A 116 12.28 5.96 -3.27
C ALA A 116 11.37 6.85 -2.45
N GLN A 117 10.07 6.62 -2.48
CA GLN A 117 9.09 7.39 -1.73
C GLN A 117 8.80 6.73 -0.38
N THR A 118 8.93 5.41 -0.22
CA THR A 118 8.42 4.69 0.96
C THR A 118 9.44 4.27 2.02
N ILE A 119 8.98 4.19 3.26
CA ILE A 119 9.62 3.54 4.42
C ILE A 119 8.62 2.55 5.01
N LEU A 120 9.05 1.32 5.24
CA LEU A 120 8.21 0.22 5.70
C LEU A 120 7.96 0.30 7.20
N SER A 121 6.76 -0.11 7.58
CA SER A 121 6.40 -0.53 8.92
C SER A 121 6.76 -1.99 9.06
N ALA A 122 7.64 -2.29 9.99
CA ALA A 122 7.98 -3.65 10.36
C ALA A 122 7.19 -4.06 11.62
N PRO A 123 7.07 -5.37 11.89
CA PRO A 123 6.51 -5.86 13.14
C PRO A 123 7.17 -5.24 14.37
N ASP A 124 6.45 -5.27 15.48
CA ASP A 124 6.93 -4.81 16.79
C ASP A 124 7.24 -3.30 16.84
N GLY A 125 6.51 -2.50 16.06
CA GLY A 125 6.63 -1.04 16.07
C GLY A 125 7.93 -0.53 15.47
N LEU A 126 8.58 -1.34 14.63
CA LEU A 126 9.81 -0.99 13.94
C LEU A 126 9.51 -0.33 12.58
N ALA A 127 10.51 0.35 12.03
CA ALA A 127 10.50 0.78 10.65
C ALA A 127 11.80 0.39 9.94
N ALA A 128 11.71 0.23 8.62
CA ALA A 128 12.84 -0.15 7.79
C ALA A 128 12.78 0.56 6.43
N GLY A 129 13.93 0.98 5.94
CA GLY A 129 14.10 1.35 4.55
C GLY A 129 14.01 0.15 3.62
N HIS A 130 13.85 0.44 2.34
CA HIS A 130 14.00 -0.57 1.29
C HIS A 130 15.45 -0.73 0.86
N SER A 131 15.79 -1.88 0.31
CA SER A 131 17.12 -2.17 -0.23
C SER A 131 17.60 -1.07 -1.21
N GLY A 132 18.89 -0.76 -1.16
CA GLY A 132 19.53 0.29 -1.97
C GLY A 132 19.16 1.72 -1.55
N SER A 133 18.60 1.91 -0.35
CA SER A 133 18.48 3.21 0.31
C SER A 133 19.64 3.44 1.27
N ASP A 134 19.94 4.70 1.56
CA ASP A 134 20.97 5.10 2.51
C ASP A 134 20.42 5.16 3.96
N ILE A 135 19.34 4.44 4.24
CA ILE A 135 18.70 4.31 5.57
C ILE A 135 18.70 2.84 5.98
N SER A 136 18.67 2.57 7.29
CA SER A 136 18.70 1.20 7.81
C SER A 136 17.58 0.31 7.23
N THR A 137 17.95 -0.86 6.72
CA THR A 137 17.03 -1.89 6.21
C THR A 137 16.81 -3.03 7.20
N ILE A 138 17.31 -2.90 8.43
CA ILE A 138 17.17 -3.88 9.51
C ILE A 138 15.69 -3.95 9.89
N GLY A 139 14.98 -4.96 9.39
CA GLY A 139 13.53 -5.12 9.53
C GLY A 139 12.76 -5.25 8.21
N GLN A 140 13.39 -4.92 7.07
CA GLN A 140 12.77 -5.05 5.75
C GLN A 140 12.26 -6.48 5.48
N PRO A 141 13.03 -7.57 5.77
CA PRO A 141 12.51 -8.94 5.57
C PRO A 141 11.26 -9.23 6.40
N ALA A 142 11.23 -8.81 7.67
CA ALA A 142 10.09 -9.02 8.55
C ALA A 142 8.84 -8.24 8.10
N ALA A 143 9.01 -7.01 7.61
CA ALA A 143 7.92 -6.23 7.01
C ALA A 143 7.32 -6.94 5.78
N HIS A 144 8.17 -7.47 4.90
CA HIS A 144 7.71 -8.21 3.72
C HIS A 144 7.07 -9.55 4.09
N ASP A 145 7.62 -10.26 5.08
CA ASP A 145 7.04 -11.51 5.56
C ASP A 145 5.65 -11.29 6.15
N LEU A 146 5.43 -10.17 6.85
CA LEU A 146 4.10 -9.78 7.32
C LEU A 146 3.14 -9.52 6.14
N LEU A 147 3.55 -8.79 5.11
CA LEU A 147 2.75 -8.57 3.89
C LEU A 147 2.38 -9.91 3.22
N ARG A 148 3.36 -10.79 3.05
CA ARG A 148 3.16 -12.14 2.48
C ARG A 148 2.15 -12.94 3.27
N GLN A 149 2.33 -13.03 4.59
CA GLN A 149 1.42 -13.75 5.47
C GLN A 149 0.00 -13.21 5.36
N LYS A 150 -0.16 -11.89 5.38
CA LYS A 150 -1.48 -11.25 5.40
C LYS A 150 -2.24 -11.37 4.08
N VAL A 151 -1.53 -11.41 2.96
CA VAL A 151 -2.14 -11.78 1.67
C VAL A 151 -2.46 -13.28 1.62
N MET A 152 -1.58 -14.15 2.13
CA MET A 152 -1.86 -15.58 2.21
C MET A 152 -3.07 -15.91 3.08
N ASP A 153 -3.28 -15.18 4.18
CA ASP A 153 -4.47 -15.30 5.06
C ASP A 153 -5.78 -15.06 4.31
N ILE A 154 -5.75 -14.38 3.16
CA ILE A 154 -6.90 -14.16 2.27
C ILE A 154 -6.96 -15.25 1.20
N VAL A 155 -5.83 -15.59 0.58
CA VAL A 155 -5.74 -16.61 -0.50
C VAL A 155 -6.26 -17.98 -0.04
N VAL A 156 -6.02 -18.34 1.22
CA VAL A 156 -6.44 -19.64 1.77
C VAL A 156 -7.89 -19.68 2.23
N LEU A 157 -8.63 -18.56 2.15
CA LEU A 157 -10.04 -18.54 2.53
C LEU A 157 -10.90 -19.19 1.45
N PRO A 158 -11.92 -19.97 1.83
CA PRO A 158 -12.87 -20.49 0.86
C PRO A 158 -13.67 -19.34 0.25
N ARG A 159 -14.03 -19.44 -1.03
CA ARG A 159 -14.82 -18.42 -1.74
C ARG A 159 -16.18 -18.14 -1.08
N SER A 160 -16.70 -19.11 -0.31
CA SER A 160 -17.95 -18.98 0.45
C SER A 160 -17.82 -18.09 1.69
N THR A 161 -16.63 -17.56 1.99
CA THR A 161 -16.39 -16.68 3.13
C THR A 161 -17.22 -15.41 3.01
N LYS A 162 -18.00 -15.11 4.05
CA LYS A 162 -18.93 -13.97 4.04
C LYS A 162 -18.16 -12.64 3.93
N GLY A 163 -18.53 -11.81 2.95
CA GLY A 163 -17.88 -10.52 2.71
C GLY A 163 -16.57 -10.60 1.91
N LEU A 164 -16.13 -11.80 1.52
CA LEU A 164 -15.02 -11.98 0.57
C LEU A 164 -15.52 -11.69 -0.85
N SER A 165 -14.98 -10.64 -1.46
CA SER A 165 -15.28 -10.21 -2.82
C SER A 165 -14.05 -9.50 -3.40
N LYS A 166 -13.99 -9.32 -4.71
CA LYS A 166 -12.91 -8.55 -5.33
C LYS A 166 -12.82 -7.12 -4.77
N LYS A 167 -13.96 -6.49 -4.48
CA LYS A 167 -14.04 -5.14 -3.87
C LYS A 167 -13.46 -5.12 -2.45
N SER A 168 -13.79 -6.12 -1.63
CA SER A 168 -13.25 -6.20 -0.26
C SER A 168 -11.76 -6.53 -0.26
N ILE A 169 -11.28 -7.43 -1.13
CA ILE A 169 -9.84 -7.69 -1.32
C ILE A 169 -9.10 -6.41 -1.75
N ALA A 170 -9.62 -5.68 -2.74
CA ALA A 170 -9.02 -4.43 -3.20
C ALA A 170 -8.94 -3.38 -2.07
N THR A 171 -9.99 -3.28 -1.24
CA THR A 171 -10.01 -2.35 -0.12
C THR A 171 -9.07 -2.78 1.01
N ILE A 172 -8.93 -4.09 1.28
CA ILE A 172 -7.91 -4.60 2.22
C ILE A 172 -6.51 -4.29 1.71
N PHE A 173 -6.24 -4.54 0.43
CA PHE A 173 -4.93 -4.24 -0.16
C PHE A 173 -4.59 -2.76 -0.07
N ALA A 174 -5.59 -1.89 -0.26
CA ALA A 174 -5.44 -0.45 -0.05
C ALA A 174 -5.13 -0.08 1.41
N ALA A 175 -5.86 -0.64 2.36
CA ALA A 175 -5.61 -0.45 3.79
C ALA A 175 -4.22 -0.95 4.21
N VAL A 176 -3.85 -2.15 3.76
CA VAL A 176 -2.55 -2.79 4.00
C VAL A 176 -1.42 -1.94 3.41
N THR A 177 -1.58 -1.42 2.19
CA THR A 177 -0.61 -0.53 1.54
C THR A 177 -0.32 0.71 2.40
N VAL A 178 -1.35 1.39 2.88
CA VAL A 178 -1.17 2.63 3.66
C VAL A 178 -0.61 2.32 5.06
N THR A 179 -1.01 1.20 5.64
CA THR A 179 -0.57 0.76 6.96
C THR A 179 0.86 0.20 6.94
N SER A 180 1.28 -0.40 5.82
CA SER A 180 2.65 -0.88 5.63
C SER A 180 3.64 0.27 5.47
N MET A 181 3.19 1.48 5.17
CA MET A 181 4.02 2.69 5.23
C MET A 181 4.10 3.24 6.66
N ALA A 182 5.31 3.42 7.18
CA ALA A 182 5.52 3.92 8.53
C ALA A 182 4.96 5.36 8.69
N PRO A 183 4.19 5.68 9.75
CA PRO A 183 3.79 7.06 10.02
C PRO A 183 5.03 7.92 10.27
N GLY A 184 4.93 9.24 10.02
CA GLY A 184 6.07 10.16 10.08
C GLY A 184 6.94 10.02 11.33
N GLU A 185 6.34 9.98 12.53
CA GLU A 185 7.05 9.77 13.80
C GLU A 185 7.91 8.51 13.83
N LEU A 186 7.37 7.40 13.33
CA LEU A 186 8.08 6.14 13.27
C LEU A 186 9.11 6.13 12.14
N ALA A 187 8.77 6.67 10.98
CA ALA A 187 9.68 6.75 9.82
C ALA A 187 10.97 7.52 10.15
N ARG A 188 10.90 8.54 11.02
CA ARG A 188 12.06 9.30 11.52
C ARG A 188 13.05 8.47 12.34
N THR A 189 12.61 7.37 12.96
CA THR A 189 13.45 6.54 13.85
C THR A 189 14.47 5.67 13.13
N VAL A 190 14.29 5.45 11.82
CA VAL A 190 15.18 4.60 11.04
C VAL A 190 16.55 5.27 10.99
N THR A 191 17.53 4.68 11.68
CA THR A 191 18.88 5.25 11.82
C THR A 191 19.61 5.26 10.47
N GLY A 192 20.44 6.29 10.28
CA GLY A 192 20.82 6.81 8.97
C GLY A 192 19.95 8.04 8.72
N THR A 193 20.55 9.22 8.75
CA THR A 193 19.83 10.49 8.65
C THR A 193 18.76 10.42 7.55
N THR A 194 17.48 10.46 7.93
CA THR A 194 16.34 10.40 7.00
C THR A 194 16.34 11.57 5.99
N LEU A 195 17.32 12.47 6.11
CA LEU A 195 17.83 13.38 5.07
C LEU A 195 17.85 12.79 3.64
N ASN A 196 18.10 11.48 3.48
CA ASN A 196 18.39 10.84 2.19
C ASN A 196 17.32 9.85 1.69
N LEU A 197 16.03 10.01 2.06
CA LEU A 197 14.96 9.30 1.34
C LEU A 197 15.20 9.47 -0.17
N LYS A 198 15.26 8.39 -0.95
CA LYS A 198 15.75 8.47 -2.34
C LYS A 198 14.90 9.41 -3.21
N GLY A 199 13.63 9.61 -2.85
CA GLY A 199 12.71 10.56 -3.46
C GLY A 199 13.06 12.03 -3.21
N GLY A 200 14.05 12.31 -2.36
CA GLY A 200 14.57 13.63 -2.04
C GLY A 200 13.71 14.41 -1.04
N THR A 201 13.95 15.72 -0.98
CA THR A 201 13.27 16.61 -0.03
C THR A 201 11.75 16.56 -0.16
N GLN A 202 11.19 16.71 -1.36
CA GLN A 202 9.74 16.74 -1.55
C GLN A 202 9.03 15.47 -1.04
N ALA A 203 9.64 14.30 -1.25
CA ALA A 203 9.11 13.02 -0.77
C ALA A 203 8.98 12.96 0.75
N LYS A 204 9.98 13.48 1.46
CA LYS A 204 9.95 13.61 2.93
C LYS A 204 8.90 14.61 3.36
N GLN A 205 8.76 15.69 2.60
CA GLN A 205 7.90 16.81 2.94
C GLN A 205 6.40 16.49 2.77
N ASP A 206 6.05 15.77 1.71
CA ASP A 206 4.67 15.36 1.46
C ASP A 206 4.30 14.03 2.15
N TRP A 207 5.19 13.42 2.94
CA TRP A 207 5.00 12.05 3.45
C TRP A 207 3.65 11.82 4.14
N GLU A 208 3.37 12.51 5.24
CA GLU A 208 2.13 12.29 5.99
C GLU A 208 0.92 12.90 5.28
N LYS A 209 1.11 13.95 4.47
CA LYS A 209 0.08 14.50 3.57
C LYS A 209 -0.39 13.45 2.56
N ASN A 210 0.55 12.78 1.90
CA ASN A 210 0.28 11.70 0.95
C ASN A 210 -0.35 10.49 1.66
N ARG A 211 0.09 10.15 2.88
CA ARG A 211 -0.56 9.12 3.70
C ARG A 211 -1.99 9.50 4.06
N ASN A 212 -2.25 10.73 4.50
CA ASN A 212 -3.60 11.20 4.82
C ASN A 212 -4.52 11.21 3.60
N GLU A 213 -4.04 11.64 2.43
CA GLU A 213 -4.79 11.53 1.19
C GLU A 213 -5.01 10.07 0.79
N ALA A 214 -4.04 9.17 0.98
CA ALA A 214 -4.28 7.75 0.73
C ALA A 214 -5.35 7.18 1.69
N LYS A 215 -5.31 7.55 2.98
CA LYS A 215 -6.33 7.18 3.97
C LYS A 215 -7.74 7.66 3.56
N SER A 216 -7.87 8.89 3.06
CA SER A 216 -9.16 9.41 2.57
C SER A 216 -9.68 8.60 1.37
N ARG A 217 -8.79 8.20 0.45
CA ARG A 217 -9.12 7.33 -0.67
C ARG A 217 -9.59 5.94 -0.21
N VAL A 218 -8.90 5.32 0.76
CA VAL A 218 -9.33 4.04 1.34
C VAL A 218 -10.69 4.18 2.02
N LYS A 219 -10.92 5.24 2.80
CA LYS A 219 -12.19 5.51 3.49
C LYS A 219 -13.36 5.63 2.51
N THR A 220 -13.17 6.37 1.41
CA THR A 220 -14.20 6.49 0.37
C THR A 220 -14.52 5.15 -0.27
N MET A 221 -13.52 4.32 -0.58
CA MET A 221 -13.74 2.97 -1.11
C MET A 221 -14.48 2.07 -0.13
N TYR A 222 -14.02 2.03 1.12
CA TYR A 222 -14.65 1.27 2.19
C TYR A 222 -16.13 1.65 2.35
N ASN A 223 -16.48 2.92 2.20
CA ASN A 223 -17.85 3.38 2.31
C ASN A 223 -18.79 2.83 1.23
N THR A 224 -18.27 2.41 0.08
CA THR A 224 -19.05 1.79 -1.00
C THR A 224 -19.38 0.30 -0.76
N LEU A 225 -18.72 -0.33 0.22
CA LEU A 225 -18.90 -1.75 0.53
C LEU A 225 -20.21 -2.01 1.26
N ASN A 226 -20.76 -3.21 1.07
CA ASN A 226 -21.89 -3.68 1.85
C ASN A 226 -21.48 -4.03 3.30
N ARG A 227 -22.45 -4.33 4.18
CA ARG A 227 -22.20 -4.58 5.61
C ARG A 227 -21.22 -5.73 5.87
N ASP A 228 -21.34 -6.83 5.12
CA ASP A 228 -20.50 -8.01 5.32
C ASP A 228 -19.08 -7.78 4.80
N GLU A 229 -18.95 -7.15 3.64
CA GLU A 229 -17.66 -6.70 3.11
C GLU A 229 -16.99 -5.73 4.07
N LYS A 230 -17.71 -4.74 4.62
CA LYS A 230 -17.17 -3.80 5.61
C LYS A 230 -16.60 -4.52 6.83
N LYS A 231 -17.36 -5.47 7.38
CA LYS A 231 -16.90 -6.28 8.52
C LYS A 231 -15.63 -7.06 8.16
N PHE A 232 -15.64 -7.74 7.01
CA PHE A 232 -14.50 -8.51 6.51
C PHE A 232 -13.24 -7.64 6.36
N VAL A 233 -13.37 -6.48 5.71
CA VAL A 233 -12.27 -5.53 5.51
C VAL A 233 -11.74 -5.01 6.85
N MET A 234 -12.60 -4.58 7.78
CA MET A 234 -12.16 -4.07 9.08
C MET A 234 -11.41 -5.13 9.88
N THR A 235 -11.87 -6.38 9.88
CA THR A 235 -11.17 -7.47 10.56
C THR A 235 -9.75 -7.64 10.03
N HIS A 236 -9.57 -7.87 8.73
CA HIS A 236 -8.24 -8.10 8.16
C HIS A 236 -7.32 -6.88 8.22
N ALA A 237 -7.85 -5.66 8.05
CA ALA A 237 -7.05 -4.44 8.18
C ALA A 237 -6.61 -4.19 9.63
N THR A 238 -7.48 -4.48 10.61
CA THR A 238 -7.15 -4.36 12.04
C THR A 238 -6.07 -5.35 12.43
N GLU A 239 -6.19 -6.61 12.02
CA GLU A 239 -5.16 -7.62 12.26
C GLU A 239 -3.80 -7.23 11.67
N PHE A 240 -3.79 -6.66 10.45
CA PHE A 240 -2.55 -6.15 9.85
C PHE A 240 -1.97 -5.00 10.69
N MET A 241 -2.79 -4.01 11.03
CA MET A 241 -2.34 -2.86 11.82
C MET A 241 -1.82 -3.27 13.18
N ASP A 242 -2.51 -4.16 13.88
CA ASP A 242 -2.08 -4.70 15.18
C ASP A 242 -0.76 -5.45 15.08
N SER A 243 -0.52 -6.17 13.98
CA SER A 243 0.75 -6.87 13.73
C SER A 243 1.94 -5.91 13.54
N THR A 244 1.69 -4.63 13.25
CA THR A 244 2.73 -3.59 13.15
C THR A 244 2.96 -2.84 14.46
N LYS A 245 2.17 -3.09 15.50
CA LYS A 245 2.31 -2.43 16.81
C LYS A 245 3.48 -3.01 17.60
N PRO A 246 4.12 -2.23 18.49
CA PRO A 246 5.10 -2.75 19.43
C PRO A 246 4.46 -3.75 20.39
N LYS A 247 4.99 -4.99 20.45
CA LYS A 247 4.56 -6.00 21.44
C LYS A 247 4.95 -5.66 22.87
N VAL A 248 6.02 -4.88 23.05
CA VAL A 248 6.45 -4.35 24.34
C VAL A 248 6.59 -2.83 24.19
N PRO A 249 5.94 -2.01 25.04
CA PRO A 249 6.10 -0.55 25.00
C PRO A 249 7.52 -0.18 25.45
N THR A 250 8.48 -0.28 24.53
CA THR A 250 9.91 -0.03 24.76
C THR A 250 10.38 1.27 24.10
N LEU A 251 9.53 1.86 23.25
CA LEU A 251 9.74 3.19 22.71
C LEU A 251 8.80 4.15 23.44
N SER A 252 9.33 5.29 23.88
CA SER A 252 8.55 6.46 24.31
C SER A 252 7.77 7.11 23.17
N ILE A 253 7.79 6.49 21.99
CA ILE A 253 6.92 6.78 20.87
C ILE A 253 5.60 6.11 21.22
N PRO A 254 4.49 6.85 21.30
CA PRO A 254 3.25 6.24 21.72
C PRO A 254 2.96 5.02 20.85
N SER A 255 2.61 3.91 21.48
CA SER A 255 2.12 2.68 20.83
C SER A 255 0.79 2.88 20.05
N GLU A 256 0.40 4.14 19.87
CA GLU A 256 -0.80 4.72 19.27
C GLU A 256 -0.88 4.48 17.75
N ARG A 257 -0.69 3.26 17.24
CA ARG A 257 -1.43 2.93 16.02
C ARG A 257 -2.86 2.66 16.43
N GLU A 258 -3.73 3.58 16.10
CA GLU A 258 -5.16 3.46 16.35
C GLU A 258 -5.85 3.16 15.04
N MET A 259 -6.91 2.36 15.10
CA MET A 259 -7.79 2.16 13.96
C MET A 259 -8.89 3.23 14.03
N ASP A 260 -9.16 3.92 12.92
CA ASP A 260 -10.37 4.74 12.79
C ASP A 260 -11.58 3.80 12.87
N THR A 261 -12.49 4.03 13.82
CA THR A 261 -13.67 3.17 13.98
C THR A 261 -14.62 3.24 12.76
N SER A 262 -14.46 4.24 11.90
CA SER A 262 -15.25 4.48 10.70
C SER A 262 -14.58 4.03 9.39
N ALA A 263 -13.31 3.59 9.41
CA ALA A 263 -12.58 3.18 8.21
C ALA A 263 -11.39 2.24 8.51
N PRO A 264 -10.95 1.39 7.57
CA PRO A 264 -9.88 0.41 7.78
C PRO A 264 -8.48 1.05 7.68
N VAL A 265 -8.28 2.20 8.31
CA VAL A 265 -7.05 2.98 8.31
C VAL A 265 -6.87 3.67 9.65
N SER A 266 -5.67 4.16 9.94
CA SER A 266 -5.47 4.97 11.14
C SER A 266 -6.17 6.33 11.03
N PRO A 267 -6.45 7.01 12.15
CA PRO A 267 -6.86 8.41 12.13
C PRO A 267 -5.87 9.31 11.38
N ARG A 268 -6.33 10.53 11.11
CA ARG A 268 -5.51 11.58 10.52
C ARG A 268 -4.38 11.99 11.47
N ARG A 269 -3.21 12.21 10.90
CA ARG A 269 -2.02 12.68 11.62
C ARG A 269 -1.61 14.05 11.12
N ASP A 270 -0.98 14.83 11.98
CA ASP A 270 -0.45 16.13 11.60
C ASP A 270 0.57 15.96 10.46
N GLU A 271 0.50 16.82 9.44
CA GLU A 271 1.37 16.82 8.27
C GLU A 271 2.66 17.62 8.50
N ASN A 272 2.78 18.33 9.62
CA ASN A 272 3.92 19.18 9.95
C ASN A 272 5.18 18.38 10.33
N TYR A 273 6.31 19.09 10.39
CA TYR A 273 7.56 18.60 10.97
C TYR A 273 7.62 18.96 12.44
N GLU A 274 8.49 18.26 13.16
CA GLU A 274 8.95 18.76 14.44
C GLU A 274 9.78 20.04 14.21
N SER A 275 9.55 21.05 15.07
CA SER A 275 10.21 22.35 14.94
C SER A 275 11.74 22.21 14.85
N GLY A 276 12.36 22.86 13.86
CA GLY A 276 13.81 22.77 13.61
C GLY A 276 14.29 21.51 12.89
N LYS A 277 13.41 20.57 12.54
CA LYS A 277 13.75 19.29 11.87
C LYS A 277 13.14 19.15 10.46
N SER A 278 13.06 20.24 9.70
CA SER A 278 12.50 20.27 8.33
C SER A 278 13.23 19.39 7.29
N SER A 279 14.33 18.78 7.71
CA SER A 279 15.18 17.92 6.91
C SER A 279 14.83 16.42 7.07
N GLU A 280 14.02 16.07 8.06
CA GLU A 280 13.49 14.73 8.33
C GLU A 280 12.16 14.47 7.61
N VAL A 281 11.61 13.26 7.76
CA VAL A 281 10.27 12.91 7.25
C VAL A 281 9.19 13.68 8.01
N ALA A 282 8.28 14.33 7.27
CA ALA A 282 7.13 15.04 7.81
C ALA A 282 6.12 14.09 8.45
N GLY A 283 5.45 14.54 9.50
CA GLY A 283 4.32 13.85 10.11
C GLY A 283 4.47 13.71 11.62
N LEU A 284 3.53 14.23 12.41
CA LEU A 284 3.52 14.06 13.86
C LEU A 284 2.45 13.03 14.28
N GLY A 285 2.08 13.08 15.55
CA GLY A 285 0.99 12.31 16.14
C GLY A 285 -0.37 12.59 15.50
N TYR A 286 -1.41 11.99 16.08
CA TYR A 286 -2.78 12.33 15.70
C TYR A 286 -3.09 13.77 16.08
N ASP A 287 -3.71 14.50 15.15
CA ASP A 287 -4.08 15.90 15.35
C ASP A 287 -5.56 16.06 15.80
N GLY A 288 -6.27 14.94 15.95
CA GLY A 288 -7.70 14.91 16.32
C GLY A 288 -8.64 15.41 15.21
N THR A 289 -8.12 15.76 14.03
CA THR A 289 -8.93 16.22 12.92
C THR A 289 -9.48 15.05 12.10
N ALA A 290 -10.66 15.23 11.50
CA ALA A 290 -11.25 14.18 10.68
C ALA A 290 -10.48 14.02 9.36
N ILE A 291 -10.38 12.78 8.86
CA ILE A 291 -9.92 12.52 7.50
C ILE A 291 -10.94 13.16 6.53
N GLY A 292 -10.50 14.20 5.81
CA GLY A 292 -11.31 14.91 4.81
C GLY A 292 -11.60 14.05 3.56
N PRO A 293 -12.46 14.53 2.65
CA PRO A 293 -12.72 13.85 1.38
C PRO A 293 -11.45 13.80 0.51
N PRO A 294 -11.26 12.75 -0.31
CA PRO A 294 -10.12 12.66 -1.21
C PRO A 294 -10.15 13.74 -2.29
N SER A 295 -8.97 14.12 -2.77
CA SER A 295 -8.81 15.08 -3.87
C SER A 295 -9.35 14.56 -5.21
N LEU A 296 -9.44 13.23 -5.36
CA LEU A 296 -9.95 12.54 -6.55
C LEU A 296 -11.10 11.62 -6.15
N SER A 297 -12.07 11.46 -7.03
CA SER A 297 -13.12 10.45 -6.84
C SER A 297 -12.56 9.05 -7.11
N PRO A 298 -13.07 8.02 -6.40
CA PRO A 298 -12.62 6.64 -6.57
C PRO A 298 -12.86 6.17 -8.01
N PRO A 299 -12.02 5.24 -8.51
CA PRO A 299 -12.27 4.63 -9.80
C PRO A 299 -13.57 3.82 -9.77
N VAL A 300 -14.19 3.66 -10.94
CA VAL A 300 -15.40 2.84 -11.12
C VAL A 300 -15.05 1.33 -11.17
N ASN A 301 -13.78 1.01 -11.42
CA ASN A 301 -13.26 -0.34 -11.58
C ASN A 301 -12.25 -0.67 -10.48
N GLU A 302 -12.42 -1.81 -9.82
CA GLU A 302 -11.56 -2.30 -8.74
C GLU A 302 -10.11 -2.49 -9.19
N ASN A 303 -9.89 -2.79 -10.48
CA ASN A 303 -8.56 -2.96 -11.06
C ASN A 303 -7.73 -1.67 -11.08
N GLU A 304 -8.37 -0.50 -10.99
CA GLU A 304 -7.65 0.78 -10.93
C GLU A 304 -7.33 1.17 -9.48
N THR A 305 -7.86 0.45 -8.49
CA THR A 305 -7.68 0.75 -7.07
C THR A 305 -6.22 0.89 -6.69
N GLY A 306 -5.38 -0.09 -7.04
CA GLY A 306 -3.99 -0.05 -6.60
C GLY A 306 -3.26 1.16 -7.15
N ALA A 307 -3.48 1.52 -8.41
CA ALA A 307 -2.89 2.70 -9.02
C ALA A 307 -3.43 4.00 -8.39
N TYR A 308 -4.74 4.07 -8.18
CA TYR A 308 -5.40 5.17 -7.48
C TYR A 308 -4.83 5.41 -6.07
N ILE A 309 -4.59 4.35 -5.30
CA ILE A 309 -4.06 4.48 -3.94
C ILE A 309 -2.56 4.80 -3.94
N THR A 310 -1.78 4.12 -4.79
CA THR A 310 -0.31 4.17 -4.73
C THR A 310 0.29 5.32 -5.52
N GLN A 311 -0.45 6.01 -6.40
CA GLN A 311 0.03 7.17 -7.17
C GLN A 311 0.80 8.19 -6.31
N LEU A 312 0.32 8.45 -5.10
CA LEU A 312 0.91 9.44 -4.17
C LEU A 312 2.32 9.05 -3.70
N PHE A 313 2.67 7.77 -3.81
CA PHE A 313 3.94 7.19 -3.39
C PHE A 313 4.72 6.66 -4.59
N ARG A 314 4.45 7.19 -5.79
CA ARG A 314 5.22 6.91 -6.99
C ARG A 314 5.97 8.17 -7.40
N ALA A 315 7.24 8.02 -7.73
CA ALA A 315 8.01 9.14 -8.24
C ALA A 315 7.65 9.40 -9.71
N ASP A 316 7.60 10.68 -10.09
CA ASP A 316 7.40 11.07 -11.48
C ASP A 316 8.53 10.51 -12.36
N ARG A 317 8.13 9.85 -13.45
CA ARG A 317 9.06 9.30 -14.44
C ARG A 317 9.50 10.40 -15.42
N ILE A 318 10.70 10.26 -15.97
CA ILE A 318 11.12 11.05 -17.12
C ILE A 318 10.28 10.59 -18.33
N PRO A 319 9.66 11.52 -19.10
CA PRO A 319 8.94 11.20 -20.33
C PRO A 319 9.80 10.48 -21.37
#